data_AF-A0A920S0G5-F1
#
_entry.id   AF-A0A920S0G5-F1
#
_cell.length_a   1.000
_cell.length_b   1.000
_cell.length_c   1.000
_cell.angle_alpha   90.00
_cell.angle_beta   90.00
_cell.angle_gamma   90.00
#
_symmetry.space_group_name_H-M   'P 1'
#
loop_
_entity.id
_entity.type
_entity.pdbx_description
1 polymer ?
#
loop_
_entity_poly.entity_id
_entity_poly.type
_entity_poly.pdbx_seq_one_letter_code
_entity_poly.pdbx_strand_id
1 'polypeptide(L)' 'MYGRKYMGIERSTFLIDTNGKLLKNGEKLGLKGHVDDVIESIKEI' A
#
# COMPACT_ATOMS: atom_id res chain seq x y z
N MET A 1 22.13 -3.05 19.26
CA MET A 1 22.92 -3.06 18.01
C MET A 1 22.69 -1.73 17.31
N TYR A 2 23.75 -0.98 17.03
CA TYR A 2 23.68 0.36 16.44
C TYR A 2 22.97 0.33 15.07
N GLY A 3 21.72 0.75 15.04
CA GLY A 3 20.93 0.85 13.81
C GLY A 3 21.35 2.06 13.01
N ARG A 4 21.99 1.86 11.86
CA ARG A 4 22.20 2.94 10.90
C ARG A 4 20.83 3.31 10.31
N LYS A 5 20.46 4.58 10.39
CA LYS A 5 19.22 5.11 9.83
C LYS A 5 19.41 5.23 8.33
N TYR A 6 18.76 4.38 7.56
CA TYR A 6 18.81 4.40 6.10
C TYR A 6 17.52 5.02 5.57
N MET A 7 17.67 6.02 4.70
CA MET A 7 16.58 6.45 3.85
C MET A 7 16.44 5.42 2.74
N GLY A 8 15.27 4.81 2.63
CA GLY A 8 14.97 3.76 1.65
C GLY A 8 13.56 3.93 1.12
N ILE A 9 13.31 3.32 -0.03
CA ILE A 9 11.96 3.26 -0.59
C ILE A 9 11.19 2.19 0.16
N GLU A 10 10.01 2.55 0.69
CA GLU A 10 9.04 1.59 1.19
C GLU A 10 8.09 1.21 0.06
N ARG A 11 7.84 -0.10 -0.10
CA ARG A 11 6.84 -0.57 -1.06
C ARG A 11 5.46 -0.28 -0.48
N SER A 12 4.70 0.54 -1.19
CA SER A 12 3.33 0.91 -0.85
C SER A 12 2.45 0.88 -2.10
N THR A 13 1.17 0.63 -1.91
CA THR A 13 0.16 0.61 -2.99
C THR A 13 -0.94 1.60 -2.64
N PHE A 14 -1.42 2.36 -3.60
CA PHE A 14 -2.41 3.41 -3.37
C PHE A 14 -3.59 3.22 -4.33
N LEU A 15 -4.81 3.36 -3.82
CA LEU A 15 -6.03 3.37 -4.63
C LEU A 15 -6.47 4.82 -4.83
N ILE A 16 -6.59 5.22 -6.09
CA ILE A 16 -6.94 6.60 -6.51
C ILE A 16 -8.16 6.51 -7.42
N ASP A 17 -9.17 7.36 -7.18
CA ASP A 17 -10.38 7.42 -7.99
C ASP A 17 -10.16 8.18 -9.32
N THR A 18 -11.18 8.17 -10.19
CA THR A 18 -11.14 8.89 -11.48
C THR A 18 -11.07 10.41 -11.35
N ASN A 19 -11.39 10.97 -10.18
CA ASN A 19 -11.31 12.39 -9.88
C ASN A 19 -9.95 12.77 -9.26
N GLY A 20 -9.03 11.80 -9.10
CA GLY A 20 -7.73 12.00 -8.48
C GLY A 20 -7.75 11.99 -6.94
N LYS A 21 -8.83 11.55 -6.31
CA LYS A 21 -8.94 11.44 -4.85
C LYS A 21 -8.31 10.11 -4.38
N LEU A 22 -7.46 10.20 -3.36
CA LEU A 22 -6.92 9.03 -2.67
C LEU A 22 -8.04 8.35 -1.87
N LEU A 23 -8.37 7.11 -2.22
CA LEU A 23 -9.42 6.31 -1.57
C LEU A 23 -8.85 5.44 -0.46
N LYS A 24 -7.68 4.84 -0.68
CA LYS A 24 -7.04 3.95 0.30
C LYS A 24 -5.52 4.02 0.18
N ASN A 25 -4.86 3.96 1.33
CA ASN A 25 -3.42 3.83 1.50
C ASN A 25 -3.09 2.38 1.89
N GLY A 26 -2.31 1.69 1.06
CA GLY A 26 -1.77 0.38 1.38
C GLY A 26 -0.61 0.55 2.34
N GLU A 27 -0.88 0.33 3.63
CA GLU A 27 0.18 0.13 4.62
C GLU A 27 1.00 -1.11 4.26
N LYS A 28 2.15 -1.25 4.91
CA LYS A 28 3.18 -2.25 4.65
C LYS A 28 2.65 -3.70 4.77
N LEU A 29 2.02 -4.19 3.72
CA LEU A 29 1.57 -5.57 3.61
C LEU A 29 2.71 -6.45 3.12
N GLY A 30 2.80 -7.65 3.69
CA GLY A 30 3.70 -8.68 3.19
C GLY A 30 3.35 -9.02 1.73
N LEU A 31 4.33 -9.52 0.97
CA LEU A 31 4.14 -9.84 -0.45
C LEU A 31 3.01 -10.87 -0.68
N LYS A 32 2.81 -11.80 0.26
CA LYS A 32 1.76 -12.81 0.21
C LYS A 32 0.40 -12.16 0.47
N GLY A 33 -0.54 -12.34 -0.46
CA GLY A 33 -1.92 -11.84 -0.34
C GLY A 33 -2.11 -10.38 -0.79
N HIS A 34 -1.03 -9.66 -1.13
CA HIS A 34 -1.12 -8.24 -1.48
C HIS A 34 -2.11 -7.96 -2.63
N VAL A 35 -2.10 -8.79 -3.67
CA VAL A 35 -3.00 -8.61 -4.82
C VAL A 35 -4.45 -8.89 -4.42
N ASP A 36 -4.68 -9.93 -3.62
CA ASP A 36 -6.02 -10.29 -3.14
C ASP A 36 -6.59 -9.19 -2.23
N ASP A 37 -5.78 -8.65 -1.32
CA ASP A 37 -6.14 -7.53 -0.44
C ASP A 37 -6.50 -6.26 -1.22
N VAL A 38 -5.74 -5.98 -2.29
CA VAL A 38 -6.01 -4.84 -3.19
C VAL A 38 -7.31 -5.06 -3.95
N ILE A 39 -7.54 -6.26 -4.47
CA ILE A 39 -8.79 -6.60 -5.18
C ILE A 39 -9.99 -6.49 -4.24
N GLU A 40 -9.90 -7.01 -3.02
CA GLU A 40 -10.98 -6.92 -2.05
C GLU A 40 -11.26 -5.48 -1.64
N SER A 41 -10.19 -4.69 -1.44
CA SER A 41 -10.30 -3.26 -1.16
C SER A 41 -11.01 -2.49 -2.28
N ILE A 42 -10.87 -2.91 -3.54
CA ILE A 42 -11.58 -2.29 -4.67
C ILE A 42 -13.07 -2.68 -4.65
N LYS A 43 -13.42 -3.90 -4.24
CA LYS A 43 -14.82 -4.34 -4.17
C LYS A 43 -15.61 -3.70 -3.02
N GLU A 44 -14.93 -3.32 -1.95
CA GLU A 44 -15.54 -2.65 -0.77
C GLU A 44 -15.83 -1.16 -0.98
N ILE A 45 -15.33 -0.57 -2.08
CA ILE A 45 -15.51 0.85 -2.46
C ILE A 45 -16.69 0.98 -3.42
#